data_AF-A0A561C0R6-F1
#
_entry.id   AF-A0A561C0R6-F1
#
_cell.length_a   1.000
_cell.length_b   1.000
_cell.length_c   1.000
_cell.angle_alpha   90.00
_cell.angle_beta   90.00
_cell.angle_gamma   90.00
#
_symmetry.space_group_name_H-M   'P 1'
#
loop_
_entity.id
_entity.type
_entity.pdbx_description
1 polymer ?
#
loop_
_entity_poly.entity_id
_entity_poly.type
_entity_poly.pdbx_seq_one_letter_code
_entity_poly.pdbx_strand_id
1 'polypeptide(L)'
;MISPGSRYVALGSSFAAGPGIQPVVDRPAARSGRNYPHLVAAELGLDLVDVTYSGATTATILRDGQDEAPPQLEAVGPETELVTITAGGNDLEYIGSLTRGSLMNTLALPATVFGRRAANRIRARVSYLKDESAYAAATAGLAEIVERTRERAPHCRVLLVDYLTVIGPATRPRLDVPLNEEQLPSVVMMAEGLAAAFAKAAAQTGAELVTASAISKDHAVGSAEPWTTGFSLRPSFLGGGAPYHPTAAGMAAVAELVVARLRDLP
;
A
#
# COMPACT_ATOMS: atom_id res chain seq x y z
N MET A 1 -9.37 0.31 -25.14
CA MET A 1 -9.51 1.49 -24.25
C MET A 1 -10.75 1.39 -23.34
N ILE A 2 -10.66 1.84 -22.07
CA ILE A 2 -11.81 1.96 -21.15
C ILE A 2 -12.60 3.24 -21.50
N SER A 3 -13.92 3.16 -21.55
CA SER A 3 -14.78 4.30 -21.93
C SER A 3 -15.16 5.17 -20.73
N PRO A 4 -15.42 6.48 -20.93
CA PRO A 4 -16.07 7.28 -19.90
C PRO A 4 -17.42 6.67 -19.48
N GLY A 5 -17.72 6.70 -18.19
CA GLY A 5 -18.90 6.09 -17.59
C GLY A 5 -18.76 4.60 -17.27
N SER A 6 -17.67 3.94 -17.72
CA SER A 6 -17.40 2.55 -17.37
C SER A 6 -17.24 2.37 -15.86
N ARG A 7 -17.75 1.25 -15.33
CA ARG A 7 -17.69 0.90 -13.92
C ARG A 7 -16.26 0.53 -13.51
N TYR A 8 -15.72 1.28 -12.54
CA TYR A 8 -14.39 1.07 -11.96
C TYR A 8 -14.53 0.70 -10.48
N VAL A 9 -14.05 -0.49 -10.09
CA VAL A 9 -14.00 -0.92 -8.69
C VAL A 9 -12.57 -0.86 -8.16
N ALA A 10 -12.34 -0.13 -7.07
CA ALA A 10 -11.04 -0.08 -6.41
C ALA A 10 -11.03 -0.95 -5.15
N LEU A 11 -10.20 -1.99 -5.18
CA LEU A 11 -9.93 -2.89 -4.06
C LEU A 11 -8.56 -2.56 -3.46
N GLY A 12 -8.41 -2.71 -2.16
CA GLY A 12 -7.10 -2.64 -1.52
C GLY A 12 -7.11 -2.10 -0.11
N SER A 13 -5.90 -1.82 0.35
CA SER A 13 -5.64 -1.34 1.70
C SER A 13 -5.26 0.14 1.74
N SER A 14 -4.51 0.55 2.77
CA SER A 14 -4.21 1.95 3.07
C SER A 14 -3.42 2.66 1.98
N PHE A 15 -2.61 1.95 1.18
CA PHE A 15 -1.88 2.52 0.05
C PHE A 15 -2.79 2.85 -1.14
N ALA A 16 -3.98 2.26 -1.20
CA ALA A 16 -5.04 2.70 -2.11
C ALA A 16 -6.06 3.62 -1.43
N ALA A 17 -6.29 3.50 -0.11
CA ALA A 17 -7.25 4.33 0.62
C ALA A 17 -6.76 5.75 0.88
N GLY A 18 -5.45 5.97 1.06
CA GLY A 18 -4.85 7.30 1.27
C GLY A 18 -5.14 7.93 2.63
N PRO A 19 -4.85 7.26 3.75
CA PRO A 19 -5.16 7.75 5.09
C PRO A 19 -4.47 9.08 5.39
N GLY A 20 -5.24 10.01 5.96
CA GLY A 20 -4.77 11.34 6.33
C GLY A 20 -4.80 12.38 5.21
N ILE A 21 -5.13 12.00 3.96
CA ILE A 21 -5.31 12.94 2.86
C ILE A 21 -6.75 13.46 2.88
N GLN A 22 -6.93 14.78 2.95
CA GLN A 22 -8.27 15.40 2.99
C GLN A 22 -8.88 15.56 1.58
N PRO A 23 -10.21 15.48 1.44
CA PRO A 23 -11.17 15.12 2.48
C PRO A 23 -11.15 13.63 2.79
N VAL A 24 -11.31 13.26 4.06
CA VAL A 24 -11.57 11.86 4.44
C VAL A 24 -13.06 11.58 4.23
N VAL A 25 -13.38 10.75 3.24
CA VAL A 25 -14.77 10.45 2.81
C VAL A 25 -15.36 9.24 3.52
N ASP A 26 -14.51 8.38 4.09
CA ASP A 26 -14.91 7.26 4.94
C ASP A 26 -13.91 7.14 6.09
N ARG A 27 -14.39 7.37 7.32
CA ARG A 27 -13.53 7.41 8.51
C ARG A 27 -13.11 6.02 8.98
N PRO A 28 -14.00 5.01 9.12
CA PRO A 28 -13.59 3.63 9.42
C PRO A 28 -12.52 3.10 8.46
N ALA A 29 -12.71 3.29 7.15
CA ALA A 29 -11.74 2.86 6.13
C ALA A 29 -10.46 3.72 6.08
N ALA A 30 -10.47 4.87 6.77
CA ALA A 30 -9.50 5.96 6.61
C ALA A 30 -9.27 6.32 5.12
N ARG A 31 -10.35 6.35 4.34
CA ARG A 31 -10.31 6.55 2.90
C ARG A 31 -10.46 8.02 2.54
N SER A 32 -9.57 8.47 1.67
CA SER A 32 -9.54 9.82 1.13
C SER A 32 -10.35 9.93 -0.15
N GLY A 33 -11.07 11.03 -0.32
CA GLY A 33 -11.67 11.43 -1.61
C GLY A 33 -10.64 11.96 -2.62
N ARG A 34 -9.34 11.87 -2.31
CA ARG A 34 -8.21 12.23 -3.18
C ARG A 34 -7.15 11.14 -3.20
N ASN A 35 -7.54 9.89 -2.95
CA ASN A 35 -6.67 8.75 -3.20
C ASN A 35 -6.54 8.47 -4.70
N TYR A 36 -5.60 7.59 -5.10
CA TYR A 36 -5.36 7.36 -6.53
C TYR A 36 -6.60 6.87 -7.31
N PRO A 37 -7.49 6.01 -6.76
CA PRO A 37 -8.71 5.63 -7.48
C PRO A 37 -9.62 6.81 -7.83
N HIS A 38 -9.84 7.75 -6.89
CA HIS A 38 -10.64 8.95 -7.17
C HIS A 38 -10.00 9.82 -8.25
N LEU A 39 -8.66 9.92 -8.27
CA LEU A 39 -7.94 10.69 -9.28
C LEU A 39 -8.01 10.05 -10.67
N VAL A 40 -7.85 8.71 -10.75
CA VAL A 40 -8.01 7.95 -12.01
C VAL A 40 -9.43 8.10 -12.56
N ALA A 41 -10.43 7.94 -11.69
CA ALA A 41 -11.83 8.04 -12.08
C ALA A 41 -12.19 9.45 -12.58
N ALA A 42 -11.70 10.50 -11.91
CA ALA A 42 -11.92 11.87 -12.33
C ALA A 42 -11.27 12.17 -13.69
N GLU A 43 -10.04 11.72 -13.92
CA GLU A 43 -9.29 11.95 -15.16
C GLU A 43 -9.90 11.22 -16.37
N LEU A 44 -10.46 10.03 -16.16
CA LEU A 44 -11.03 9.20 -17.23
C LEU A 44 -12.57 9.26 -17.31
N GLY A 45 -13.22 9.96 -16.38
CA GLY A 45 -14.67 10.06 -16.30
C GLY A 45 -15.36 8.73 -15.95
N LEU A 46 -14.78 7.92 -15.06
CA LEU A 46 -15.29 6.58 -14.70
C LEU A 46 -16.30 6.63 -13.55
N ASP A 47 -17.21 5.66 -13.51
CA ASP A 47 -18.11 5.44 -12.37
C ASP A 47 -17.38 4.61 -11.29
N LEU A 48 -16.82 5.31 -10.30
CA LEU A 48 -15.98 4.72 -9.26
C LEU A 48 -16.80 4.13 -8.11
N VAL A 49 -16.57 2.85 -7.83
CA VAL A 49 -16.84 2.19 -6.56
C VAL A 49 -15.53 1.99 -5.83
N ASP A 50 -15.24 2.92 -4.94
CA ASP A 50 -14.11 2.75 -4.03
C ASP A 50 -14.57 1.93 -2.83
N VAL A 51 -13.95 0.77 -2.60
CA VAL A 51 -14.11 -0.07 -1.39
C VAL A 51 -12.77 -0.32 -0.70
N THR A 52 -11.76 0.51 -0.99
CA THR A 52 -10.45 0.43 -0.33
C THR A 52 -10.60 0.70 1.17
N TYR A 53 -9.89 -0.09 1.99
CA TYR A 53 -10.05 -0.06 3.44
C TYR A 53 -8.69 -0.23 4.13
N SER A 54 -8.27 0.77 4.90
CA SER A 54 -6.99 0.73 5.60
C SER A 54 -6.88 -0.48 6.54
N GLY A 55 -5.80 -1.24 6.43
CA GLY A 55 -5.61 -2.48 7.18
C GLY A 55 -6.07 -3.75 6.46
N ALA A 56 -6.79 -3.63 5.33
CA ALA A 56 -7.23 -4.79 4.57
C ALA A 56 -6.08 -5.74 4.21
N THR A 57 -6.32 -7.03 4.44
CA THR A 57 -5.50 -8.16 3.97
C THR A 57 -6.16 -8.81 2.76
N THR A 58 -5.45 -9.70 2.08
CA THR A 58 -6.06 -10.49 0.98
C THR A 58 -7.30 -11.26 1.44
N ALA A 59 -7.29 -11.79 2.67
CA ALA A 59 -8.41 -12.49 3.28
C ALA A 59 -9.67 -11.62 3.49
N THR A 60 -9.50 -10.39 3.99
CA THR A 60 -10.62 -9.44 4.17
C THR A 60 -11.20 -8.98 2.83
N ILE A 61 -10.38 -8.89 1.78
CA ILE A 61 -10.85 -8.57 0.43
C ILE A 61 -11.69 -9.73 -0.12
N LEU A 62 -11.22 -10.97 0.05
CA LEU A 62 -11.82 -12.17 -0.51
C LEU A 62 -13.12 -12.60 0.18
N ARG A 63 -13.16 -12.61 1.51
CA ARG A 63 -14.19 -13.36 2.27
C ARG A 63 -14.53 -12.88 3.68
N ASP A 64 -13.59 -12.30 4.42
CA ASP A 64 -13.82 -12.12 5.87
C ASP A 64 -14.56 -10.81 6.23
N GLY A 65 -14.55 -9.83 5.34
CA GLY A 65 -15.00 -8.46 5.66
C GLY A 65 -14.03 -7.76 6.62
N GLN A 66 -14.29 -6.49 6.93
CA GLN A 66 -13.51 -5.74 7.91
C GLN A 66 -14.39 -4.73 8.64
N ASP A 67 -14.39 -4.79 9.97
CA ASP A 67 -15.32 -4.06 10.83
C ASP A 67 -16.78 -4.33 10.40
N GLU A 68 -17.50 -3.32 9.93
CA GLU A 68 -18.87 -3.42 9.42
C GLU A 68 -18.92 -3.55 7.89
N ALA A 69 -17.78 -3.41 7.20
CA ALA A 69 -17.70 -3.50 5.76
C ALA A 69 -17.68 -4.97 5.30
N PRO A 70 -18.48 -5.33 4.28
CA PRO A 70 -18.43 -6.66 3.68
C PRO A 70 -17.08 -6.90 2.99
N PRO A 71 -16.78 -8.15 2.59
CA PRO A 71 -15.64 -8.44 1.74
C PRO A 71 -15.63 -7.53 0.51
N GLN A 72 -14.50 -6.86 0.25
CA GLN A 72 -14.44 -5.84 -0.81
C GLN A 72 -14.78 -6.42 -2.19
N LEU A 73 -14.51 -7.71 -2.41
CA LEU A 73 -14.80 -8.40 -3.65
C LEU A 73 -16.31 -8.50 -3.98
N GLU A 74 -17.20 -8.30 -2.99
CA GLU A 74 -18.64 -8.19 -3.23
C GLU A 74 -19.03 -6.95 -4.06
N ALA A 75 -18.15 -5.94 -4.14
CA ALA A 75 -18.36 -4.77 -4.97
C ALA A 75 -18.14 -5.03 -6.48
N VAL A 76 -17.53 -6.17 -6.83
CA VAL A 76 -17.27 -6.53 -8.22
C VAL A 76 -18.48 -7.25 -8.81
N GLY A 77 -19.15 -6.60 -9.76
CA GLY A 77 -20.26 -7.15 -10.53
C GLY A 77 -19.94 -7.38 -12.02
N PRO A 78 -20.80 -8.07 -12.78
CA PRO A 78 -20.60 -8.38 -14.20
C PRO A 78 -20.47 -7.14 -15.10
N GLU A 79 -20.93 -5.98 -14.64
CA GLU A 79 -20.81 -4.67 -15.31
C GLU A 79 -19.46 -3.99 -15.08
N THR A 80 -18.62 -4.54 -14.20
CA THR A 80 -17.29 -3.97 -13.90
C THR A 80 -16.38 -4.08 -15.11
N GLU A 81 -15.79 -2.96 -15.54
CA GLU A 81 -14.84 -2.92 -16.66
C GLU A 81 -13.39 -2.71 -16.23
N LEU A 82 -13.18 -2.11 -15.05
CA LEU A 82 -11.85 -1.89 -14.47
C LEU A 82 -11.84 -2.26 -12.99
N VAL A 83 -10.79 -2.99 -12.59
CA VAL A 83 -10.48 -3.24 -11.18
C VAL A 83 -9.02 -2.91 -10.90
N THR A 84 -8.74 -2.10 -9.88
CA THR A 84 -7.39 -1.91 -9.34
C THR A 84 -7.28 -2.59 -7.98
N ILE A 85 -6.15 -3.24 -7.71
CA ILE A 85 -5.91 -3.98 -6.46
C ILE A 85 -4.57 -3.56 -5.85
N THR A 86 -4.59 -3.08 -4.60
CA THR A 86 -3.39 -2.80 -3.80
C THR A 86 -3.50 -3.46 -2.42
N ALA A 87 -3.00 -4.69 -2.29
CA ALA A 87 -3.11 -5.51 -1.07
C ALA A 87 -1.78 -6.24 -0.73
N GLY A 88 -1.76 -7.18 0.20
CA GLY A 88 -0.56 -7.99 0.51
C GLY A 88 0.41 -7.37 1.52
N GLY A 89 0.45 -6.03 1.63
CA GLY A 89 1.32 -5.34 2.58
C GLY A 89 0.98 -5.63 4.04
N ASN A 90 -0.32 -5.76 4.39
CA ASN A 90 -0.73 -6.10 5.75
C ASN A 90 -0.58 -7.59 6.05
N ASP A 91 -0.72 -8.46 5.05
CA ASP A 91 -0.44 -9.89 5.13
C ASP A 91 1.03 -10.13 5.57
N LEU A 92 1.94 -9.22 5.16
CA LEU A 92 3.35 -9.20 5.57
C LEU A 92 3.66 -8.24 6.71
N GLU A 93 2.66 -7.62 7.36
CA GLU A 93 2.86 -6.57 8.37
C GLU A 93 3.88 -5.48 7.96
N TYR A 94 3.93 -5.09 6.69
CA TYR A 94 5.00 -4.26 6.14
C TYR A 94 5.11 -2.91 6.84
N ILE A 95 4.08 -2.08 6.70
CA ILE A 95 4.04 -0.76 7.33
C ILE A 95 3.88 -0.86 8.85
N GLY A 96 3.19 -1.89 9.33
CA GLY A 96 3.02 -2.16 10.75
C GLY A 96 4.36 -2.40 11.46
N SER A 97 5.22 -3.24 10.87
CA SER A 97 6.55 -3.54 11.40
C SER A 97 7.48 -2.33 11.30
N LEU A 98 7.42 -1.58 10.20
CA LEU A 98 8.18 -0.33 10.04
C LEU A 98 7.84 0.69 11.14
N THR A 99 6.54 0.91 11.35
CA THR A 99 6.01 1.85 12.34
C THR A 99 6.35 1.42 13.76
N ARG A 100 6.14 0.14 14.10
CA ARG A 100 6.48 -0.43 15.40
C ARG A 100 7.97 -0.32 15.68
N GLY A 101 8.80 -0.64 14.68
CA GLY A 101 10.25 -0.50 14.73
C GLY A 101 10.71 0.92 15.07
N SER A 102 10.15 1.86 14.34
CA SER A 102 10.39 3.29 14.49
C SER A 102 10.00 3.81 15.87
N LEU A 103 8.83 3.38 16.36
CA LEU A 103 8.35 3.69 17.70
C LEU A 103 9.28 3.10 18.77
N MET A 104 9.64 1.82 18.67
CA MET A 104 10.51 1.17 19.66
C MET A 104 11.90 1.80 19.70
N ASN A 105 12.46 2.18 18.56
CA ASN A 105 13.74 2.89 18.51
C ASN A 105 13.65 4.28 19.15
N THR A 106 12.56 5.00 18.92
CA THR A 106 12.30 6.31 19.53
C THR A 106 12.16 6.19 21.05
N LEU A 107 11.39 5.21 21.53
CA LEU A 107 11.22 4.94 22.97
C LEU A 107 12.48 4.39 23.64
N ALA A 108 13.37 3.75 22.88
CA ALA A 108 14.63 3.24 23.40
C ALA A 108 15.71 4.33 23.60
N LEU A 109 15.54 5.53 23.03
CA LEU A 109 16.52 6.62 23.14
C LEU A 109 16.79 7.01 24.61
N PRO A 110 15.78 7.31 25.45
CA PRO A 110 16.00 7.58 26.87
C PRO A 110 16.64 6.40 27.62
N ALA A 111 16.30 5.16 27.22
CA ALA A 111 16.81 3.95 27.86
C ALA A 111 18.31 3.73 27.64
N THR A 112 18.94 4.43 26.69
CA THR A 112 20.40 4.37 26.48
C THR A 112 21.20 4.85 27.69
N VAL A 113 20.62 5.71 28.53
CA VAL A 113 21.20 6.17 29.81
C VAL A 113 21.40 5.00 30.78
N PHE A 114 20.55 3.97 30.72
CA PHE A 114 20.65 2.75 31.52
C PHE A 114 21.50 1.65 30.86
N GLY A 115 22.23 2.00 29.79
CA GLY A 115 23.17 1.12 29.09
C GLY A 115 22.60 0.47 27.83
N ARG A 116 23.50 0.12 26.89
CA ARG A 116 23.17 -0.41 25.56
C ARG A 116 22.30 -1.68 25.59
N ARG A 117 22.43 -2.52 26.61
CA ARG A 117 21.64 -3.76 26.76
C ARG A 117 20.16 -3.49 26.99
N ALA A 118 19.80 -2.45 27.74
CA ALA A 118 18.41 -2.09 28.00
C ALA A 118 17.72 -1.58 26.72
N ALA A 119 18.37 -0.67 26.00
CA ALA A 119 17.91 -0.19 24.70
C ALA A 119 17.76 -1.35 23.68
N ASN A 120 18.74 -2.25 23.59
CA ASN A 120 18.70 -3.36 22.64
C ASN A 120 17.54 -4.34 22.90
N ARG A 121 17.16 -4.59 24.16
CA ARG A 121 15.97 -5.41 24.47
C ARG A 121 14.66 -4.80 23.97
N ILE A 122 14.55 -3.47 23.98
CA ILE A 122 13.37 -2.78 23.44
C ILE A 122 13.34 -2.93 21.91
N ARG A 123 14.50 -2.74 21.26
CA ARG A 123 14.64 -2.82 19.80
C ARG A 123 14.41 -4.22 19.24
N ALA A 124 14.84 -5.27 19.95
CA ALA A 124 14.72 -6.67 19.52
C ALA A 124 13.28 -7.21 19.49
N ARG A 125 12.28 -6.41 19.89
CA ARG A 125 10.86 -6.80 19.90
C ARG A 125 10.20 -6.75 18.51
N VAL A 126 10.92 -6.30 17.49
CA VAL A 126 10.39 -6.14 16.14
C VAL A 126 11.19 -7.01 15.18
N SER A 127 10.52 -7.99 14.58
CA SER A 127 11.03 -8.71 13.42
C SER A 127 10.58 -8.00 12.15
N TYR A 128 11.50 -7.84 11.21
CA TYR A 128 11.24 -7.36 9.85
C TYR A 128 11.46 -8.48 8.82
N LEU A 129 11.88 -9.67 9.27
CA LEU A 129 12.07 -10.81 8.38
C LEU A 129 10.77 -11.58 8.28
N LYS A 130 10.39 -11.86 7.04
CA LYS A 130 9.30 -12.77 6.69
C LYS A 130 9.91 -13.96 5.97
N ASP A 131 9.37 -15.14 6.25
CA ASP A 131 9.77 -16.35 5.56
C ASP A 131 9.17 -16.40 4.15
N GLU A 132 9.72 -17.27 3.31
CA GLU A 132 9.23 -17.48 1.94
C GLU A 132 7.76 -17.90 1.89
N SER A 133 7.26 -18.62 2.92
CA SER A 133 5.86 -19.01 2.98
C SER A 133 4.92 -17.80 3.13
N ALA A 134 5.31 -16.76 3.85
CA ALA A 134 4.52 -15.54 3.97
C ALA A 134 4.41 -14.80 2.63
N TYR A 135 5.51 -14.68 1.88
CA TYR A 135 5.47 -14.10 0.53
C TYR A 135 4.67 -14.98 -0.45
N ALA A 136 4.78 -16.30 -0.34
CA ALA A 136 3.99 -17.24 -1.13
C ALA A 136 2.49 -17.11 -0.83
N ALA A 137 2.11 -16.97 0.45
CA ALA A 137 0.73 -16.74 0.85
C ALA A 137 0.19 -15.40 0.34
N ALA A 138 0.97 -14.32 0.43
CA ALA A 138 0.58 -13.02 -0.14
C ALA A 138 0.42 -13.09 -1.67
N THR A 139 1.31 -13.80 -2.35
CA THR A 139 1.22 -14.05 -3.81
C THR A 139 -0.07 -14.82 -4.14
N ALA A 140 -0.35 -15.90 -3.42
CA ALA A 140 -1.55 -16.71 -3.62
C ALA A 140 -2.83 -15.93 -3.36
N GLY A 141 -2.88 -15.12 -2.29
CA GLY A 141 -4.02 -14.26 -2.00
C GLY A 141 -4.26 -13.20 -3.07
N LEU A 142 -3.19 -12.57 -3.60
CA LEU A 142 -3.31 -11.64 -4.73
C LEU A 142 -3.82 -12.33 -5.99
N ALA A 143 -3.28 -13.50 -6.32
CA ALA A 143 -3.72 -14.29 -7.48
C ALA A 143 -5.20 -14.69 -7.36
N GLU A 144 -5.62 -15.17 -6.18
CA GLU A 144 -7.00 -15.53 -5.91
C GLU A 144 -7.93 -14.31 -6.06
N ILE A 145 -7.56 -13.12 -5.58
CA ILE A 145 -8.37 -11.91 -5.79
C ILE A 145 -8.59 -11.65 -7.29
N VAL A 146 -7.54 -11.78 -8.11
CA VAL A 146 -7.66 -11.58 -9.57
C VAL A 146 -8.58 -12.63 -10.20
N GLU A 147 -8.39 -13.90 -9.88
CA GLU A 147 -9.19 -15.01 -10.41
C GLU A 147 -10.68 -14.83 -10.07
N ARG A 148 -10.97 -14.59 -8.79
CA ARG A 148 -12.34 -14.39 -8.29
C ARG A 148 -12.97 -13.07 -8.77
N THR A 149 -12.15 -12.08 -9.13
CA THR A 149 -12.59 -10.86 -9.81
C THR A 149 -13.06 -11.19 -11.23
N ARG A 150 -12.28 -11.96 -11.99
CA ARG A 150 -12.64 -12.35 -13.37
C ARG A 150 -13.81 -13.32 -13.44
N GLU A 151 -13.99 -14.18 -12.44
CA GLU A 151 -15.20 -14.99 -12.33
C GLU A 151 -16.47 -14.13 -12.24
N ARG A 152 -16.40 -13.02 -11.50
CA ARG A 152 -17.52 -12.09 -11.31
C ARG A 152 -17.69 -11.11 -12.48
N ALA A 153 -16.57 -10.68 -13.08
CA ALA A 153 -16.51 -9.71 -14.16
C ALA A 153 -15.57 -10.21 -15.29
N PRO A 154 -16.03 -11.10 -16.18
CA PRO A 154 -15.16 -11.77 -17.17
C PRO A 154 -14.49 -10.84 -18.18
N HIS A 155 -15.03 -9.65 -18.38
CA HIS A 155 -14.54 -8.67 -19.34
C HIS A 155 -13.73 -7.54 -18.72
N CYS A 156 -13.57 -7.52 -17.39
CA CYS A 156 -12.85 -6.45 -16.73
C CYS A 156 -11.34 -6.51 -16.97
N ARG A 157 -10.72 -5.33 -17.05
CA ARG A 157 -9.27 -5.19 -16.90
C ARG A 157 -8.94 -5.21 -15.41
N VAL A 158 -7.95 -6.02 -15.04
CA VAL A 158 -7.49 -6.13 -13.64
C VAL A 158 -6.05 -5.65 -13.55
N LEU A 159 -5.85 -4.59 -12.78
CA LEU A 159 -4.54 -3.96 -12.55
C LEU A 159 -4.12 -4.23 -11.10
N LEU A 160 -3.03 -4.96 -10.93
CA LEU A 160 -2.31 -5.04 -9.67
C LEU A 160 -1.42 -3.80 -9.56
N VAL A 161 -1.71 -2.93 -8.59
CA VAL A 161 -0.95 -1.70 -8.32
C VAL A 161 -0.11 -1.93 -7.07
N ASP A 162 1.21 -2.04 -7.26
CA ASP A 162 2.13 -2.28 -6.15
C ASP A 162 2.36 -1.01 -5.29
N TYR A 163 3.29 -1.08 -4.35
CA TYR A 163 3.48 -0.06 -3.33
C TYR A 163 4.49 0.99 -3.77
N LEU A 164 4.23 2.26 -3.44
CA LEU A 164 5.28 3.29 -3.46
C LEU A 164 6.44 2.89 -2.54
N THR A 165 7.66 3.20 -2.98
CA THR A 165 8.89 2.96 -2.22
C THR A 165 8.92 3.88 -0.99
N VAL A 166 8.86 3.28 0.20
CA VAL A 166 8.97 4.01 1.47
C VAL A 166 10.43 4.26 1.85
N ILE A 167 11.24 3.21 1.73
CA ILE A 167 12.69 3.24 2.03
C ILE A 167 13.44 3.07 0.71
N GLY A 168 14.11 4.14 0.28
CA GLY A 168 14.86 4.19 -0.98
C GLY A 168 16.37 4.21 -0.74
N PRO A 169 17.17 4.16 -1.83
CA PRO A 169 18.63 4.14 -1.75
C PRO A 169 19.24 5.33 -1.01
N ALA A 170 18.57 6.50 -1.08
CA ALA A 170 19.01 7.73 -0.43
C ALA A 170 18.48 7.92 1.00
N THR A 171 17.59 7.05 1.49
CA THR A 171 17.00 7.17 2.83
C THR A 171 18.08 6.94 3.91
N ARG A 172 18.35 7.95 4.73
CA ARG A 172 19.42 7.88 5.73
C ARG A 172 18.91 7.28 7.04
N PRO A 173 19.53 6.20 7.55
CA PRO A 173 19.18 5.64 8.84
C PRO A 173 19.40 6.68 9.95
N ARG A 174 18.57 6.62 11.00
CA ARG A 174 18.53 7.49 12.19
C ARG A 174 18.20 8.96 11.94
N LEU A 175 18.42 9.47 10.74
CA LEU A 175 18.18 10.85 10.36
C LEU A 175 16.81 11.02 9.70
N ASP A 176 16.54 10.30 8.62
CA ASP A 176 15.27 10.40 7.90
C ASP A 176 14.22 9.46 8.48
N VAL A 177 14.67 8.32 9.02
CA VAL A 177 13.83 7.35 9.72
C VAL A 177 14.50 6.94 11.03
N PRO A 178 13.74 6.70 12.11
CA PRO A 178 14.27 6.19 13.37
C PRO A 178 14.53 4.68 13.29
N LEU A 179 15.25 4.23 12.26
CA LEU A 179 15.79 2.88 12.11
C LEU A 179 17.32 2.95 11.99
N ASN A 180 18.02 1.93 12.47
CA ASN A 180 19.46 1.84 12.30
C ASN A 180 19.87 1.18 10.97
N GLU A 181 21.17 1.17 10.73
CA GLU A 181 21.84 0.60 9.55
C GLU A 181 21.59 -0.91 9.38
N GLU A 182 21.29 -1.63 10.47
CA GLU A 182 21.02 -3.08 10.47
C GLU A 182 19.54 -3.39 10.19
N GLN A 183 18.63 -2.50 10.58
CA GLN A 183 17.18 -2.69 10.43
C GLN A 183 16.70 -2.26 9.05
N LEU A 184 17.25 -1.18 8.52
CA LEU A 184 16.82 -0.59 7.24
C LEU A 184 16.87 -1.59 6.08
N PRO A 185 17.94 -2.42 5.90
CA PRO A 185 17.99 -3.41 4.83
C PRO A 185 16.89 -4.47 4.92
N SER A 186 16.49 -4.87 6.13
CA SER A 186 15.40 -5.86 6.31
C SER A 186 14.06 -5.32 5.83
N VAL A 187 13.81 -4.00 6.00
CA VAL A 187 12.60 -3.35 5.48
C VAL A 187 12.62 -3.27 3.96
N VAL A 188 13.78 -2.97 3.36
CA VAL A 188 13.97 -2.96 1.90
C VAL A 188 13.71 -4.35 1.32
N MET A 189 14.28 -5.39 1.92
CA MET A 189 14.05 -6.79 1.50
C MET A 189 12.57 -7.18 1.58
N MET A 190 11.84 -6.70 2.59
CA MET A 190 10.39 -6.92 2.65
C MET A 190 9.62 -6.23 1.53
N ALA A 191 10.00 -5.00 1.19
CA ALA A 191 9.41 -4.26 0.08
C ALA A 191 9.68 -4.95 -1.27
N GLU A 192 10.91 -5.43 -1.48
CA GLU A 192 11.31 -6.17 -2.68
C GLU A 192 10.57 -7.51 -2.78
N GLY A 193 10.44 -8.25 -1.67
CA GLY A 193 9.67 -9.48 -1.61
C GLY A 193 8.18 -9.26 -1.91
N LEU A 194 7.59 -8.16 -1.42
CA LEU A 194 6.21 -7.77 -1.74
C LEU A 194 6.06 -7.40 -3.21
N ALA A 195 6.97 -6.61 -3.78
CA ALA A 195 6.96 -6.28 -5.21
C ALA A 195 7.10 -7.55 -6.08
N ALA A 196 7.95 -8.49 -5.67
CA ALA A 196 8.07 -9.79 -6.33
C ALA A 196 6.79 -10.64 -6.22
N ALA A 197 6.07 -10.59 -5.09
CA ALA A 197 4.78 -11.24 -4.94
C ALA A 197 3.73 -10.70 -5.92
N PHE A 198 3.67 -9.37 -6.09
CA PHE A 198 2.83 -8.72 -7.10
C PHE A 198 3.18 -9.17 -8.53
N ALA A 199 4.48 -9.17 -8.87
CA ALA A 199 4.94 -9.60 -10.19
C ALA A 199 4.63 -11.08 -10.48
N LYS A 200 4.79 -11.95 -9.49
CA LYS A 200 4.43 -13.38 -9.59
C LYS A 200 2.92 -13.56 -9.78
N ALA A 201 2.09 -12.89 -8.99
CA ALA A 201 0.64 -12.97 -9.11
C ALA A 201 0.15 -12.43 -10.48
N ALA A 202 0.71 -11.33 -10.96
CA ALA A 202 0.43 -10.79 -12.29
C ALA A 202 0.79 -11.80 -13.39
N ALA A 203 1.97 -12.43 -13.32
CA ALA A 203 2.42 -13.42 -14.30
C ALA A 203 1.56 -14.71 -14.28
N GLN A 204 1.15 -15.17 -13.10
CA GLN A 204 0.31 -16.37 -12.94
C GLN A 204 -1.09 -16.19 -13.50
N THR A 205 -1.67 -15.01 -13.26
CA THR A 205 -3.07 -14.75 -13.61
C THR A 205 -3.21 -14.04 -14.95
N GLY A 206 -2.17 -13.36 -15.44
CA GLY A 206 -2.26 -12.45 -16.58
C GLY A 206 -2.94 -11.12 -16.22
N ALA A 207 -2.99 -10.72 -14.95
CA ALA A 207 -3.33 -9.35 -14.58
C ALA A 207 -2.24 -8.37 -15.04
N GLU A 208 -2.63 -7.12 -15.28
CA GLU A 208 -1.68 -6.07 -15.60
C GLU A 208 -0.96 -5.61 -14.33
N LEU A 209 0.35 -5.37 -14.40
CA LEU A 209 1.12 -4.85 -13.27
C LEU A 209 1.46 -3.36 -13.46
N VAL A 210 1.11 -2.57 -12.46
CA VAL A 210 1.49 -1.16 -12.30
C VAL A 210 2.55 -1.08 -11.20
N THR A 211 3.79 -0.77 -11.59
CA THR A 211 4.96 -0.75 -10.72
C THR A 211 5.23 0.65 -10.13
N ALA A 212 4.35 1.09 -9.23
CA ALA A 212 4.54 2.31 -8.44
C ALA A 212 5.87 2.28 -7.66
N SER A 213 6.32 1.10 -7.22
CA SER A 213 7.60 0.90 -6.54
C SER A 213 8.78 1.40 -7.38
N ALA A 214 8.79 1.10 -8.68
CA ALA A 214 9.90 1.44 -9.57
C ALA A 214 10.05 2.95 -9.78
N ILE A 215 8.94 3.66 -10.00
CA ILE A 215 8.95 5.11 -10.28
C ILE A 215 9.20 5.98 -9.05
N SER A 216 9.06 5.40 -7.85
CA SER A 216 9.07 6.15 -6.58
C SER A 216 10.38 6.01 -5.80
N LYS A 217 11.38 5.30 -6.33
CA LYS A 217 12.67 5.07 -5.63
C LYS A 217 13.36 6.36 -5.20
N ASP A 218 13.31 7.39 -6.06
CA ASP A 218 13.91 8.70 -5.80
C ASP A 218 13.00 9.64 -4.99
N HIS A 219 11.77 9.18 -4.70
CA HIS A 219 10.75 9.88 -3.91
C HIS A 219 10.49 9.22 -2.55
N ALA A 220 11.40 8.37 -2.09
CA ALA A 220 11.32 7.72 -0.79
C ALA A 220 11.47 8.72 0.38
N VAL A 221 11.24 8.26 1.61
CA VAL A 221 11.43 9.08 2.82
C VAL A 221 12.88 9.62 2.87
N GLY A 222 13.02 10.93 3.13
CA GLY A 222 14.31 11.63 3.14
C GLY A 222 14.72 12.27 1.80
N SER A 223 13.99 11.99 0.72
CA SER A 223 14.16 12.70 -0.55
C SER A 223 13.70 14.16 -0.48
N ALA A 224 14.03 14.95 -1.50
CA ALA A 224 13.59 16.34 -1.62
C ALA A 224 12.06 16.46 -1.81
N GLU A 225 11.46 15.51 -2.54
CA GLU A 225 10.03 15.47 -2.85
C GLU A 225 9.45 14.11 -2.48
N PRO A 226 9.26 13.82 -1.18
CA PRO A 226 8.84 12.50 -0.74
C PRO A 226 7.37 12.22 -1.10
N TRP A 227 7.15 11.08 -1.74
CA TRP A 227 5.81 10.56 -2.08
C TRP A 227 5.20 9.70 -0.98
N THR A 228 5.95 9.45 0.10
CA THR A 228 5.46 8.83 1.32
C THR A 228 5.82 9.69 2.54
N THR A 229 5.00 9.64 3.57
CA THR A 229 5.25 10.35 4.83
C THR A 229 6.35 9.68 5.63
N GLY A 230 7.12 10.47 6.38
CA GLY A 230 8.05 9.95 7.38
C GLY A 230 7.34 9.48 8.66
N PHE A 231 8.13 8.97 9.61
CA PHE A 231 7.62 8.66 10.94
C PHE A 231 7.33 9.93 11.73
N SER A 232 6.16 10.00 12.35
CA SER A 232 5.79 11.08 13.25
C SER A 232 4.95 10.55 14.42
N LEU A 233 5.24 11.06 15.61
CA LEU A 233 4.40 10.86 16.81
C LEU A 233 3.35 11.98 16.96
N ARG A 234 3.34 12.96 16.06
CA ARG A 234 2.34 14.03 16.11
C ARG A 234 0.97 13.46 15.77
N PRO A 235 -0.10 13.80 16.51
CA PRO A 235 -1.45 13.42 16.15
C PRO A 235 -1.88 13.98 14.79
N SER A 236 -2.76 13.29 14.08
CA SER A 236 -3.21 13.70 12.74
C SER A 236 -3.96 15.02 12.69
N PHE A 237 -4.70 15.37 13.74
CA PHE A 237 -5.35 16.68 13.86
C PHE A 237 -4.34 17.85 14.06
N LEU A 238 -3.07 17.55 14.36
CA LEU A 238 -1.97 18.53 14.41
C LEU A 238 -1.03 18.40 13.20
N GLY A 239 -1.52 17.85 12.09
CA GLY A 239 -0.75 17.67 10.86
C GLY A 239 0.14 16.42 10.84
N GLY A 240 -0.02 15.50 11.79
CA GLY A 240 0.65 14.19 11.76
C GLY A 240 0.00 13.24 10.76
N GLY A 241 0.52 13.15 9.54
CA GLY A 241 0.05 12.16 8.56
C GLY A 241 0.15 10.72 9.08
N ALA A 242 -0.59 9.80 8.46
CA ALA A 242 -0.41 8.37 8.72
C ALA A 242 1.05 8.01 8.43
N PRO A 243 1.84 7.47 9.38
CA PRO A 243 3.27 7.23 9.17
C PRO A 243 3.52 6.28 8.01
N TYR A 244 4.51 6.58 7.15
CA TYR A 244 4.91 5.70 6.04
C TYR A 244 3.84 5.42 4.99
N HIS A 245 2.86 6.31 4.84
CA HIS A 245 1.80 6.20 3.84
C HIS A 245 1.99 7.19 2.70
N PRO A 246 1.35 6.96 1.54
CA PRO A 246 1.42 7.88 0.41
C PRO A 246 1.00 9.30 0.78
N THR A 247 1.71 10.29 0.24
CA THR A 247 1.29 11.70 0.27
C THR A 247 0.31 11.96 -0.87
N ALA A 248 -0.30 13.16 -0.91
CA ALA A 248 -1.13 13.56 -2.04
C ALA A 248 -0.35 13.56 -3.37
N ALA A 249 0.94 13.92 -3.35
CA ALA A 249 1.82 13.84 -4.52
C ALA A 249 2.07 12.37 -4.94
N GLY A 250 2.31 11.48 -3.98
CA GLY A 250 2.43 10.05 -4.26
C GLY A 250 1.17 9.45 -4.86
N MET A 251 -0.01 9.79 -4.33
CA MET A 251 -1.30 9.36 -4.90
C MET A 251 -1.51 9.85 -6.33
N ALA A 252 -1.14 11.10 -6.62
CA ALA A 252 -1.21 11.66 -7.96
C ALA A 252 -0.28 10.91 -8.93
N ALA A 253 0.96 10.64 -8.54
CA ALA A 253 1.91 9.89 -9.37
C ALA A 253 1.44 8.45 -9.67
N VAL A 254 0.83 7.77 -8.70
CA VAL A 254 0.22 6.44 -8.92
C VAL A 254 -0.96 6.54 -9.89
N ALA A 255 -1.81 7.56 -9.73
CA ALA A 255 -2.94 7.78 -10.63
C ALA A 255 -2.49 8.04 -12.07
N GLU A 256 -1.47 8.87 -12.28
CA GLU A 256 -0.86 9.11 -13.59
C GLU A 256 -0.34 7.83 -14.23
N LEU A 257 0.33 6.96 -13.44
CA LEU A 257 0.84 5.69 -13.93
C LEU A 257 -0.28 4.72 -14.34
N VAL A 258 -1.37 4.67 -13.56
CA VAL A 258 -2.56 3.88 -13.91
C VAL A 258 -3.21 4.43 -15.17
N VAL A 259 -3.41 5.75 -15.28
CA VAL A 259 -4.00 6.39 -16.46
C VAL A 259 -3.17 6.14 -17.72
N ALA A 260 -1.85 6.27 -17.64
CA ALA A 260 -0.94 5.94 -18.74
C ALA A 260 -1.11 4.48 -19.19
N ARG A 261 -1.12 3.54 -18.24
CA ARG A 261 -1.36 2.11 -18.53
C ARG A 261 -2.71 1.85 -19.19
N LEU A 262 -3.74 2.62 -18.83
CA LEU A 262 -5.07 2.46 -19.43
C LEU A 262 -5.17 3.01 -20.85
N ARG A 263 -4.33 4.01 -21.19
CA ARG A 263 -4.26 4.66 -22.52
C ARG A 263 -3.30 3.97 -23.51
N ASP A 264 -2.22 3.35 -23.04
CA ASP A 264 -1.13 2.81 -23.88
C ASP A 264 -1.45 1.50 -24.62
N LEU A 265 -2.65 0.92 -24.45
CA LEU A 265 -3.02 -0.34 -25.10
C LEU A 265 -4.16 -0.13 -26.12
N PRO A 266 -3.98 -0.58 -27.37
CA PRO A 266 -5.03 -0.54 -28.39
C PRO A 266 -6.30 -1.28 -27.94
#